data_AF-A0A4R1ESW6-F1
#
_entry.id   AF-A0A4R1ESW6-F1
#
_cell.length_a   1.000
_cell.length_b   1.000
_cell.length_c   1.000
_cell.angle_alpha   90.00
_cell.angle_beta   90.00
_cell.angle_gamma   90.00
#
_symmetry.space_group_name_H-M   'P 1'
#
loop_
_entity.id
_entity.type
_entity.pdbx_description
1 polymer ?
#
loop_
_entity_poly.entity_id
_entity_poly.type
_entity_poly.pdbx_seq_one_letter_code
_entity_poly.pdbx_strand_id
1 'polypeptide(L)'
;MTLFLCQLWPYLAGGLIGWLLAGWFAKRLKHGEPPVEKIVEKQVDRVVDNPKHLSLISKLESENSQIAGLQSQVASLESARSKTREVTVDKVVKSEKIVEVDNPEHLKRISELEAEIRALKSDASTAPASSGNTNTYGVASTSTTAATPATSTPSSVSTPVTKPSSSQGSTVDLDAAKKAGFRVKQKNGQDDFTIVEGVGPKINDLIHAADIHYYAALATTSVDAIQKILDDAGPRYKLAKPGTWPDQAKMAAENRWDALKKWQDELDGGQ
;
A
#
# COMPACT_ATOMS: atom_id res chain seq x y z
N MET A 1 -1.00 36.46 83.79
CA MET A 1 -0.52 36.91 82.46
C MET A 1 -1.25 36.26 81.28
N THR A 2 -2.37 35.55 81.47
CA THR A 2 -3.12 34.86 80.38
C THR A 2 -4.40 35.56 79.94
N LEU A 3 -4.90 36.56 80.70
CA LEU A 3 -6.15 37.26 80.39
C LEU A 3 -6.00 38.43 79.39
N PHE A 4 -4.77 38.93 79.17
CA PHE A 4 -4.52 40.02 78.21
C PHE A 4 -4.40 39.55 76.75
N LEU A 5 -3.94 38.32 76.51
CA LEU A 5 -3.80 37.79 75.14
C LEU A 5 -5.15 37.43 74.50
N CYS A 6 -6.16 37.08 75.29
CA CYS A 6 -7.48 36.69 74.77
C CYS A 6 -8.30 37.90 74.28
N GLN A 7 -8.06 39.09 74.84
CA GLN A 7 -8.75 40.33 74.43
C GLN A 7 -8.19 40.97 73.15
N LEU A 8 -6.99 40.56 72.71
CA LEU A 8 -6.35 41.11 71.51
C LEU A 8 -6.59 40.27 70.24
N TRP A 9 -6.97 39.00 70.42
CA TRP A 9 -7.30 38.08 69.33
C TRP A 9 -8.43 38.56 68.39
N PRO A 10 -9.56 39.15 68.85
CA PRO A 10 -10.60 39.60 67.94
C PRO A 10 -10.15 40.76 67.03
N TYR A 11 -9.22 41.61 67.50
CA TYR A 11 -8.68 42.71 66.71
C TYR A 11 -7.67 42.22 65.66
N LEU A 12 -6.85 41.23 65.99
CA LEU A 12 -5.95 40.58 65.03
C LEU A 12 -6.72 39.78 63.97
N ALA A 13 -7.75 39.03 64.38
CA ALA A 13 -8.62 38.31 63.46
C ALA A 13 -9.42 39.27 62.55
N GLY A 14 -9.96 40.35 63.12
CA GLY A 14 -10.66 41.39 62.35
C GLY A 14 -9.75 42.12 61.35
N GLY A 15 -8.50 42.40 61.74
CA GLY A 15 -7.50 42.99 60.83
C GLY A 15 -7.15 42.08 59.65
N LEU A 16 -7.03 40.77 59.89
CA LEU A 16 -6.68 39.80 58.85
C LEU A 16 -7.84 39.57 57.87
N ILE A 17 -9.08 39.54 58.35
CA ILE A 17 -10.30 39.48 57.52
C ILE A 17 -10.46 40.76 56.71
N GLY A 18 -10.23 41.93 57.31
CA GLY A 18 -10.24 43.21 56.61
C GLY A 18 -9.18 43.31 55.51
N TRP A 19 -7.96 42.81 55.77
CA TRP A 19 -6.87 42.77 54.79
C TRP A 19 -7.18 41.85 53.60
N LEU A 20 -7.77 40.67 53.85
CA LEU A 20 -8.20 39.75 52.80
C LEU A 20 -9.35 40.33 51.97
N LEU A 21 -10.34 40.97 52.59
CA LEU A 21 -11.45 41.62 51.89
C LEU A 21 -10.97 42.82 51.07
N ALA A 22 -10.06 43.64 51.58
CA ALA A 22 -9.45 44.75 50.84
C ALA A 22 -8.66 44.25 49.62
N GLY A 23 -7.90 43.16 49.76
CA GLY A 23 -7.18 42.52 48.65
C GLY A 23 -8.13 41.91 47.61
N TRP A 24 -9.20 41.26 48.04
CA TRP A 24 -10.23 40.71 47.15
C TRP A 24 -10.99 41.82 46.41
N PHE A 25 -11.33 42.91 47.11
CA PHE A 25 -12.03 44.06 46.53
C PHE A 25 -11.12 44.84 45.57
N ALA A 26 -9.85 45.03 45.90
CA ALA A 26 -8.86 45.61 44.98
C ALA A 26 -8.67 44.76 43.71
N LYS A 27 -8.67 43.43 43.85
CA LYS A 27 -8.62 42.51 42.70
C LYS A 27 -9.89 42.57 41.86
N ARG A 28 -11.05 42.71 42.50
CA ARG A 28 -12.36 42.85 41.85
C ARG A 28 -12.52 44.20 41.12
N LEU A 29 -11.93 45.28 41.62
CA LEU A 29 -11.92 46.58 40.94
C LEU A 29 -10.90 46.62 39.79
N LYS A 30 -9.81 45.85 39.86
CA LYS A 30 -8.80 45.75 38.80
C LYS A 30 -9.26 44.89 37.61
N HIS A 31 -10.21 43.99 37.85
CA HIS A 31 -10.94 43.24 36.84
C HIS A 31 -12.38 43.74 36.78
N GLY A 32 -12.55 44.97 36.29
CA GLY A 32 -13.85 45.50 35.91
C GLY A 32 -14.58 44.54 34.98
N GLU A 33 -15.92 44.61 35.02
CA GLU A 33 -16.86 43.71 34.35
C GLU A 33 -16.37 43.24 32.97
N PRO A 34 -16.47 41.93 32.65
CA PRO A 34 -16.25 41.51 31.28
C PRO A 34 -17.23 42.30 30.40
N PRO A 35 -16.79 42.85 29.27
CA PRO A 35 -17.66 43.63 28.41
C PRO A 35 -18.89 42.78 28.11
N VAL A 36 -20.06 43.27 28.50
CA VAL A 36 -21.35 42.69 28.09
C VAL A 36 -21.37 42.84 26.58
N GLU A 37 -21.02 41.77 25.88
CA GLU A 37 -21.18 41.68 24.44
C GLU A 37 -22.64 42.03 24.16
N LYS A 38 -22.85 43.20 23.57
CA LYS A 38 -24.11 43.48 22.87
C LYS A 38 -24.30 42.30 21.93
N ILE A 39 -25.34 41.51 22.19
CA ILE A 39 -25.87 40.59 21.20
C ILE A 39 -26.39 41.48 20.08
N VAL A 40 -25.49 41.84 19.16
CA VAL A 40 -25.89 42.21 17.82
C VAL A 40 -26.41 40.91 17.26
N GLU A 41 -27.73 40.80 17.26
CA GLU A 41 -28.49 39.80 16.54
C GLU A 41 -28.06 39.91 15.08
N LYS A 42 -26.96 39.23 14.75
CA LYS A 42 -26.47 39.08 13.40
C LYS A 42 -27.56 38.29 12.73
N GLN A 43 -28.38 38.98 11.94
CA GLN A 43 -29.27 38.36 10.97
C GLN A 43 -28.47 37.27 10.29
N VAL A 44 -28.78 36.02 10.63
CA VAL A 44 -28.29 34.86 9.91
C VAL A 44 -29.09 34.90 8.61
N ASP A 45 -28.61 35.68 7.66
CA ASP A 45 -28.89 35.43 6.26
C ASP A 45 -28.49 33.97 6.07
N ARG A 46 -29.49 33.08 6.02
CA ARG A 46 -29.31 31.72 5.53
C ARG A 46 -28.79 31.92 4.13
N VAL A 47 -27.47 31.83 3.96
CA VAL A 47 -26.80 31.83 2.68
C VAL A 47 -27.45 30.68 1.91
N VAL A 48 -28.39 31.06 1.06
CA VAL A 48 -29.00 30.21 0.06
C VAL A 48 -27.87 29.53 -0.67
N ASP A 49 -27.96 28.20 -0.72
CA ASP A 49 -26.97 27.28 -1.23
C ASP A 49 -26.11 27.89 -2.32
N ASN A 50 -24.79 27.92 -2.07
CA ASN A 50 -23.82 28.38 -3.05
C ASN A 50 -24.11 27.64 -4.37
N PRO A 51 -24.49 28.35 -5.46
CA PRO A 51 -25.09 27.74 -6.65
C PRO A 51 -24.19 26.72 -7.34
N LYS A 52 -22.88 26.79 -7.06
CA LYS A 52 -21.90 25.79 -7.48
C LYS A 52 -22.19 24.41 -6.88
N HIS A 53 -22.61 24.32 -5.61
CA HIS A 53 -22.93 23.05 -4.96
C HIS A 53 -24.16 22.40 -5.59
N LEU A 54 -25.21 23.17 -5.90
CA LEU A 54 -26.41 22.63 -6.56
C LEU A 54 -26.10 22.09 -7.97
N SER A 55 -25.24 22.78 -8.71
CA SER A 55 -24.79 22.28 -10.02
C SER A 55 -23.95 21.01 -9.93
N LEU A 56 -23.14 20.86 -8.87
CA LEU A 56 -22.35 19.66 -8.64
C LEU A 56 -23.23 18.49 -8.18
N ILE A 57 -24.19 18.74 -7.27
CA ILE A 57 -25.12 17.73 -6.77
C ILE A 57 -25.98 17.19 -7.92
N SER A 58 -26.58 18.06 -8.72
CA SER A 58 -27.37 17.62 -9.89
C SER A 58 -26.52 16.86 -10.92
N LYS A 59 -25.26 17.27 -11.13
CA LYS A 59 -24.33 16.55 -12.00
C LYS A 59 -23.99 15.16 -11.44
N LEU A 60 -23.69 15.06 -10.15
CA LEU A 60 -23.38 13.79 -9.47
C LEU A 60 -24.59 12.84 -9.46
N GLU A 61 -25.80 13.36 -9.26
CA GLU A 61 -27.04 12.57 -9.33
C GLU A 61 -27.28 12.03 -10.76
N SER A 62 -27.00 12.83 -11.78
CA SER A 62 -27.02 12.39 -13.18
C SER A 62 -25.95 11.33 -13.48
N GLU A 63 -24.72 11.51 -13.02
CA GLU A 63 -23.63 10.53 -13.19
C GLU A 63 -23.95 9.21 -12.48
N ASN A 64 -24.50 9.24 -11.26
CA ASN A 64 -24.94 8.04 -10.54
C ASN A 64 -26.09 7.30 -11.26
N SER A 65 -27.02 8.04 -11.88
CA SER A 65 -28.08 7.45 -12.68
C SER A 65 -27.55 6.71 -13.92
N GLN A 66 -26.48 7.24 -14.53
CA GLN A 66 -25.80 6.56 -15.65
C GLN A 66 -25.10 5.28 -15.20
N ILE A 67 -24.52 5.25 -14.00
CA ILE A 67 -23.90 4.03 -13.43
C ILE A 67 -24.93 2.91 -13.29
N ALA A 68 -26.13 3.20 -12.79
CA ALA A 68 -27.20 2.20 -12.67
C ALA A 68 -27.60 1.62 -14.04
N GLY A 69 -27.67 2.47 -15.08
CA GLY A 69 -27.93 2.02 -16.45
C GLY A 69 -26.82 1.13 -17.01
N LEU A 70 -25.55 1.49 -16.80
CA LEU A 70 -24.40 0.68 -17.20
C LEU A 70 -24.36 -0.67 -16.47
N GLN A 71 -24.68 -0.70 -15.17
CA GLN A 71 -24.79 -1.94 -14.41
C GLN A 71 -25.87 -2.88 -14.99
N SER A 72 -27.02 -2.33 -15.39
CA SER A 72 -28.07 -3.11 -16.06
C SER A 72 -27.61 -3.64 -17.42
N GLN A 73 -26.86 -2.85 -18.20
CA GLN A 73 -26.29 -3.31 -19.46
C GLN A 73 -25.26 -4.43 -19.24
N VAL A 74 -24.37 -4.31 -18.25
CA VAL A 74 -23.41 -5.37 -17.90
C VAL A 74 -24.16 -6.64 -17.49
N ALA A 75 -25.20 -6.54 -16.67
CA ALA A 75 -26.04 -7.68 -16.28
C ALA A 75 -26.75 -8.35 -17.48
N SER A 76 -27.17 -7.56 -18.48
CA SER A 76 -27.73 -8.11 -19.71
C SER A 76 -26.69 -8.84 -20.57
N LEU A 77 -25.47 -8.29 -20.65
CA LEU A 77 -24.36 -8.85 -21.43
C LEU A 77 -23.78 -10.11 -20.79
N GLU A 78 -23.67 -10.18 -19.46
CA GLU A 78 -23.24 -11.39 -18.76
C GLU A 78 -24.27 -12.52 -18.90
N SER A 79 -25.56 -12.19 -18.89
CA SER A 79 -26.65 -13.16 -19.10
C SER A 79 -26.62 -13.69 -20.54
N ALA A 80 -26.46 -12.79 -21.53
CA ALA A 80 -26.29 -13.17 -22.93
C ALA A 80 -25.03 -14.02 -23.18
N ARG A 81 -23.92 -13.68 -22.52
CA ARG A 81 -22.67 -14.46 -22.57
C ARG A 81 -22.85 -15.85 -21.95
N SER A 82 -23.56 -15.93 -20.82
CA SER A 82 -23.85 -17.19 -20.14
C SER A 82 -24.74 -18.09 -21.00
N LYS A 83 -25.78 -17.53 -21.63
CA LYS A 83 -26.63 -18.27 -22.57
C LYS A 83 -25.87 -18.75 -23.80
N THR A 84 -24.97 -17.92 -24.34
CA THR A 84 -24.12 -18.30 -25.48
C THR A 84 -23.13 -19.41 -25.10
N ARG A 85 -22.54 -19.33 -23.89
CA ARG A 85 -21.61 -20.34 -23.37
C ARG A 85 -22.29 -21.70 -23.17
N GLU A 86 -23.48 -21.71 -22.59
CA GLU A 86 -24.29 -22.92 -22.41
C GLU A 86 -24.59 -23.60 -23.76
N VAL A 87 -25.03 -22.82 -24.76
CA VAL A 87 -25.32 -23.33 -26.11
C VAL A 87 -24.08 -23.90 -26.82
N THR A 88 -22.89 -23.31 -26.60
CA THR A 88 -21.64 -23.85 -27.17
C THR A 88 -21.18 -25.15 -26.49
N VAL A 89 -21.41 -25.32 -25.19
CA VAL A 89 -21.02 -26.53 -24.46
C VAL A 89 -21.87 -27.73 -24.89
N ASP A 90 -23.19 -27.54 -25.04
CA ASP A 90 -24.09 -28.61 -25.50
C ASP A 90 -23.77 -29.09 -26.92
N LYS A 91 -23.28 -28.20 -27.78
CA LYS A 91 -22.88 -28.56 -29.16
C LYS A 91 -21.58 -29.36 -29.21
N VAL A 92 -20.64 -29.12 -28.29
CA VAL A 92 -19.34 -29.82 -28.23
C VAL A 92 -19.47 -31.21 -27.60
N VAL A 93 -20.32 -31.37 -26.57
CA VAL A 93 -20.52 -32.67 -25.90
C VAL A 93 -21.14 -33.72 -26.83
N LYS A 94 -21.93 -33.30 -27.84
CA LYS A 94 -22.55 -34.24 -28.79
C LYS A 94 -21.59 -34.81 -29.84
N SER A 95 -20.40 -34.23 -30.00
CA SER A 95 -19.41 -34.62 -31.02
C SER A 95 -18.29 -35.54 -30.52
N GLU A 96 -18.19 -35.83 -29.22
CA GLU A 96 -17.03 -36.53 -28.65
C GLU A 96 -17.41 -37.92 -28.10
N LYS A 97 -17.64 -38.87 -29.02
CA LYS A 97 -17.55 -40.31 -28.71
C LYS A 97 -16.23 -40.82 -29.29
N ILE A 98 -15.15 -40.70 -28.52
CA ILE A 98 -13.82 -41.18 -28.89
C ILE A 98 -13.75 -42.68 -28.56
N VAL A 99 -13.51 -43.51 -29.58
CA VAL A 99 -13.17 -44.93 -29.43
C VAL A 99 -11.65 -45.00 -29.27
N GLU A 100 -11.20 -45.46 -28.11
CA GLU A 100 -9.80 -45.69 -27.78
C GLU A 100 -9.29 -46.92 -28.56
N VAL A 101 -8.34 -46.70 -29.47
CA VAL A 101 -7.67 -47.77 -30.24
C VAL A 101 -6.18 -47.65 -29.99
N ASP A 102 -5.67 -48.44 -29.04
CA ASP A 102 -4.23 -48.64 -28.89
C ASP A 102 -3.69 -49.34 -30.13
N ASN A 103 -2.82 -48.65 -30.87
CA ASN A 103 -2.16 -49.19 -32.05
C ASN A 103 -1.15 -50.28 -31.59
N PRO A 104 -1.37 -51.57 -31.90
CA PRO A 104 -0.61 -52.69 -31.31
C PRO A 104 0.89 -52.69 -31.67
N GLU A 105 1.26 -51.96 -32.71
CA GLU A 105 2.65 -51.72 -33.09
C GLU A 105 3.44 -50.94 -32.02
N HIS A 106 2.82 -49.95 -31.36
CA HIS A 106 3.51 -49.14 -30.35
C HIS A 106 3.83 -49.97 -29.10
N LEU A 107 2.93 -50.88 -28.71
CA LEU A 107 3.14 -51.77 -27.57
C LEU A 107 4.30 -52.76 -27.83
N LYS A 108 4.43 -53.27 -29.05
CA LYS A 108 5.58 -54.10 -29.44
C LYS A 108 6.88 -53.31 -29.35
N ARG A 109 6.91 -52.09 -29.90
CA ARG A 109 8.12 -51.26 -29.89
C ARG A 109 8.55 -50.90 -28.47
N ILE A 110 7.61 -50.63 -27.57
CA ILE A 110 7.89 -50.39 -26.15
C ILE A 110 8.53 -51.62 -25.51
N SER A 111 7.95 -52.81 -25.70
CA SER A 111 8.48 -54.05 -25.12
C SER A 111 9.88 -54.41 -25.62
N GLU A 112 10.18 -54.10 -26.88
CA GLU A 112 11.48 -54.37 -27.50
C GLU A 112 12.56 -53.40 -27.00
N LEU A 113 12.22 -52.11 -26.90
CA LEU A 113 13.11 -51.10 -26.32
C LEU A 113 13.44 -51.40 -24.85
N GLU A 114 12.47 -51.89 -24.08
CA GLU A 114 12.69 -52.31 -22.69
C GLU A 114 13.63 -53.52 -22.56
N ALA A 115 13.59 -54.45 -23.52
CA ALA A 115 14.51 -55.58 -23.56
C ALA A 115 15.94 -55.14 -23.92
N GLU A 116 16.08 -54.19 -24.85
CA GLU A 116 17.37 -53.66 -25.31
C GLU A 116 18.09 -52.86 -24.20
N ILE A 117 17.34 -52.07 -23.42
CA ILE A 117 17.86 -51.38 -22.22
C ILE A 117 18.36 -52.39 -21.17
N ARG A 118 17.68 -53.53 -21.01
CA ARG A 118 18.07 -54.56 -20.04
C ARG A 118 19.40 -55.24 -20.42
N ALA A 119 19.61 -55.50 -21.72
CA ALA A 119 20.85 -56.08 -22.23
C ALA A 119 22.05 -55.13 -22.08
N LEU A 120 21.87 -53.85 -22.41
CA LEU A 120 22.92 -52.84 -22.24
C LEU A 120 23.29 -52.61 -20.77
N LYS A 121 22.34 -52.86 -19.85
CA LYS A 121 22.57 -52.71 -18.41
C LYS A 121 23.26 -53.92 -17.78
N SER A 122 23.16 -55.11 -18.36
CA SER A 122 23.90 -56.29 -17.91
C SER A 122 25.37 -56.29 -18.34
N ASP A 123 25.72 -55.64 -19.46
CA ASP A 123 27.10 -55.60 -19.96
C ASP A 123 27.99 -54.59 -19.22
N ALA A 124 27.40 -53.61 -18.52
CA ALA A 124 28.13 -52.59 -17.78
C ALA A 124 28.63 -53.01 -16.38
N SER A 125 28.42 -54.27 -15.94
CA SER A 125 28.68 -54.70 -14.55
C SER A 125 29.86 -55.68 -14.36
N THR A 126 30.76 -55.87 -15.33
CA THR A 126 31.93 -56.78 -15.14
C THR A 126 33.25 -56.25 -15.74
N ALA A 127 33.96 -55.36 -15.01
CA ALA A 127 35.44 -55.30 -14.95
C ALA A 127 35.93 -54.21 -13.95
N PRO A 128 37.07 -54.41 -13.24
CA PRO A 128 37.42 -53.68 -12.02
C PRO A 128 38.36 -52.47 -12.23
N ALA A 129 38.45 -51.65 -11.17
CA ALA A 129 39.29 -50.46 -11.05
C ALA A 129 40.81 -50.73 -11.00
N SER A 130 41.64 -49.82 -11.55
CA SER A 130 42.79 -49.20 -10.86
C SER A 130 43.58 -48.20 -11.74
N SER A 131 43.74 -46.98 -11.21
CA SER A 131 44.96 -46.13 -11.10
C SER A 131 45.94 -45.93 -12.27
N GLY A 132 46.31 -44.67 -12.54
CA GLY A 132 47.53 -44.33 -13.29
C GLY A 132 47.67 -42.87 -13.73
N ASN A 133 48.31 -42.05 -12.89
CA ASN A 133 48.76 -40.67 -13.14
C ASN A 133 49.88 -40.60 -14.21
N THR A 134 49.99 -39.51 -15.00
CA THR A 134 51.21 -38.65 -15.13
C THR A 134 51.10 -37.60 -16.25
N ASN A 135 51.49 -36.37 -15.87
CA ASN A 135 51.74 -35.19 -16.71
C ASN A 135 52.77 -35.42 -17.81
N THR A 136 52.77 -34.64 -18.90
CA THR A 136 53.71 -33.49 -19.17
C THR A 136 53.89 -33.10 -20.66
N TYR A 137 53.88 -31.77 -20.90
CA TYR A 137 54.55 -30.89 -21.91
C TYR A 137 54.93 -31.44 -23.31
N GLY A 138 54.76 -30.76 -24.44
CA GLY A 138 54.31 -29.41 -24.74
C GLY A 138 54.70 -28.97 -26.18
N VAL A 139 54.34 -27.72 -26.48
CA VAL A 139 55.02 -26.76 -27.37
C VAL A 139 54.55 -26.61 -28.84
N ALA A 140 54.45 -25.31 -29.17
CA ALA A 140 54.32 -24.61 -30.44
C ALA A 140 52.95 -24.57 -31.14
N SER A 141 52.49 -23.46 -31.72
CA SER A 141 52.67 -22.00 -31.57
C SER A 141 51.89 -21.37 -32.73
N THR A 142 51.55 -20.09 -32.58
CA THR A 142 51.07 -19.13 -33.63
C THR A 142 49.59 -19.23 -34.02
N SER A 143 48.81 -18.15 -34.21
CA SER A 143 48.76 -16.76 -33.71
C SER A 143 47.58 -16.09 -34.44
N THR A 144 46.79 -15.27 -33.74
CA THR A 144 45.94 -14.16 -34.29
C THR A 144 44.70 -14.61 -35.10
N THR A 145 43.48 -14.07 -35.01
CA THR A 145 42.99 -12.72 -34.67
C THR A 145 41.46 -12.80 -34.48
N ALA A 146 40.93 -11.89 -33.65
CA ALA A 146 39.63 -11.23 -33.77
C ALA A 146 38.33 -11.92 -33.30
N ALA A 147 37.70 -11.20 -32.36
CA ALA A 147 36.26 -11.08 -32.07
C ALA A 147 35.60 -12.11 -31.14
N THR A 148 35.59 -11.70 -29.87
CA THR A 148 34.74 -11.99 -28.72
C THR A 148 33.39 -12.69 -28.98
N PRO A 149 33.06 -13.73 -28.17
CA PRO A 149 31.82 -14.50 -28.17
C PRO A 149 30.89 -14.21 -26.94
N ALA A 150 29.75 -14.92 -26.93
CA ALA A 150 28.76 -15.15 -25.86
C ALA A 150 27.66 -14.07 -25.70
N THR A 151 26.39 -14.35 -26.00
CA THR A 151 25.47 -15.41 -25.51
C THR A 151 25.19 -15.33 -24.01
N SER A 152 24.04 -14.74 -23.66
CA SER A 152 23.07 -15.30 -22.70
C SER A 152 21.79 -14.45 -22.62
N THR A 153 20.83 -14.79 -23.48
CA THR A 153 19.38 -14.76 -23.18
C THR A 153 19.12 -15.97 -22.24
N PRO A 154 18.22 -15.96 -21.23
CA PRO A 154 16.80 -15.66 -21.44
C PRO A 154 15.98 -15.12 -20.25
N SER A 155 14.69 -14.90 -20.55
CA SER A 155 13.56 -14.84 -19.61
C SER A 155 13.13 -13.45 -19.12
N SER A 156 12.68 -12.62 -20.07
CA SER A 156 11.56 -11.72 -19.80
C SER A 156 10.26 -12.55 -19.89
N VAL A 157 9.85 -13.13 -18.78
CA VAL A 157 8.48 -13.61 -18.59
C VAL A 157 7.61 -12.38 -18.37
N SER A 158 7.04 -11.89 -19.45
CA SER A 158 5.89 -10.99 -19.40
C SER A 158 4.66 -11.84 -19.09
N THR A 159 4.36 -12.01 -17.80
CA THR A 159 2.99 -12.33 -17.38
C THR A 159 2.06 -11.19 -17.79
N PRO A 160 0.82 -11.47 -18.21
CA PRO A 160 -0.11 -10.44 -18.64
C PRO A 160 -0.57 -9.65 -17.41
N VAL A 161 0.09 -8.52 -17.16
CA VAL A 161 -0.34 -7.56 -16.15
C VAL A 161 -1.64 -6.93 -16.66
N THR A 162 -2.73 -7.45 -16.14
CA THR A 162 -4.02 -6.79 -16.05
C THR A 162 -3.77 -5.36 -15.55
N LYS A 163 -4.00 -4.39 -16.44
CA LYS A 163 -4.12 -2.97 -16.13
C LYS A 163 -5.02 -2.79 -14.90
N PRO A 164 -4.52 -2.33 -13.73
CA PRO A 164 -5.41 -2.07 -12.61
C PRO A 164 -6.18 -0.80 -12.94
N SER A 165 -7.49 -0.99 -13.06
CA SER A 165 -8.49 0.05 -13.20
C SER A 165 -8.39 1.02 -12.04
N SER A 166 -8.18 2.28 -12.38
CA SER A 166 -8.58 3.42 -11.56
C SER A 166 -10.05 3.29 -11.18
N SER A 167 -10.35 2.99 -9.91
CA SER A 167 -11.58 3.39 -9.21
C SER A 167 -11.57 2.91 -7.77
N GLN A 168 -11.56 3.88 -6.84
CA GLN A 168 -12.14 3.82 -5.50
C GLN A 168 -11.58 2.81 -4.47
N GLY A 169 -10.88 3.36 -3.49
CA GLY A 169 -10.87 2.91 -2.09
C GLY A 169 -10.83 1.40 -1.85
N SER A 170 -9.72 0.75 -2.19
CA SER A 170 -9.38 -0.53 -1.57
C SER A 170 -9.27 -0.28 -0.07
N THR A 171 -10.27 -0.72 0.67
CA THR A 171 -10.30 -0.60 2.12
C THR A 171 -9.07 -1.32 2.68
N VAL A 172 -8.20 -0.56 3.34
CA VAL A 172 -7.04 -1.08 4.07
C VAL A 172 -7.53 -2.02 5.16
N ASP A 173 -7.07 -3.26 5.14
CA ASP A 173 -7.33 -4.27 6.16
C ASP A 173 -6.46 -3.99 7.38
N LEU A 174 -7.06 -3.30 8.35
CA LEU A 174 -6.41 -2.89 9.60
C LEU A 174 -6.02 -4.09 10.47
N ASP A 175 -6.70 -5.22 10.37
CA ASP A 175 -6.43 -6.39 11.23
C ASP A 175 -5.29 -7.23 10.66
N ALA A 176 -5.24 -7.40 9.33
CA ALA A 176 -4.08 -7.96 8.66
C ALA A 176 -2.82 -7.10 8.89
N ALA A 177 -2.95 -5.77 8.83
CA ALA A 177 -1.85 -4.86 9.12
C ALA A 177 -1.30 -5.00 10.55
N LYS A 178 -2.20 -5.06 11.55
CA LYS A 178 -1.81 -5.30 12.96
C LYS A 178 -1.11 -6.65 13.13
N LYS A 179 -1.61 -7.70 12.48
CA LYS A 179 -1.00 -9.04 12.53
C LYS A 179 0.43 -9.05 11.97
N ALA A 180 0.68 -8.28 10.93
CA ALA A 180 2.01 -8.09 10.34
C ALA A 180 2.91 -7.13 11.15
N GLY A 181 2.43 -6.58 12.27
CA GLY A 181 3.19 -5.69 13.16
C GLY A 181 3.08 -4.20 12.85
N PHE A 182 2.22 -3.80 11.90
CA PHE A 182 1.98 -2.39 11.60
C PHE A 182 0.94 -1.77 12.53
N ARG A 183 1.17 -0.50 12.88
CA ARG A 183 0.22 0.33 13.61
C ARG A 183 -0.42 1.33 12.65
N VAL A 184 -1.20 0.80 11.70
CA VAL A 184 -1.92 1.63 10.73
C VAL A 184 -2.96 2.47 11.47
N LYS A 185 -3.01 3.76 11.12
CA LYS A 185 -4.01 4.70 11.62
C LYS A 185 -4.65 5.38 10.42
N GLN A 186 -5.83 5.91 10.65
CA GLN A 186 -6.46 6.86 9.75
C GLN A 186 -6.83 8.10 10.54
N LYS A 187 -6.57 9.27 9.97
CA LYS A 187 -6.89 10.57 10.56
C LYS A 187 -7.81 11.30 9.60
N ASN A 188 -9.01 11.65 10.05
CA ASN A 188 -10.01 12.36 9.23
C ASN A 188 -10.33 11.62 7.90
N GLY A 189 -10.28 10.29 7.90
CA GLY A 189 -10.52 9.48 6.70
C GLY A 189 -9.34 9.47 5.71
N GLN A 190 -8.16 9.92 6.13
CA GLN A 190 -6.90 9.87 5.37
C GLN A 190 -5.98 8.80 5.99
N ASP A 191 -5.21 8.12 5.16
CA ASP A 191 -4.25 7.09 5.58
C ASP A 191 -3.04 7.71 6.28
N ASP A 192 -2.48 7.03 7.29
CA ASP A 192 -1.26 7.48 7.97
C ASP A 192 -0.01 6.93 7.25
N PHE A 193 0.64 7.75 6.42
CA PHE A 193 1.83 7.34 5.66
C PHE A 193 3.05 7.06 6.53
N THR A 194 3.01 7.25 7.85
CA THR A 194 4.14 6.92 8.74
C THR A 194 4.46 5.43 8.82
N ILE A 195 3.64 4.56 8.22
CA ILE A 195 3.99 3.15 8.01
C ILE A 195 5.04 2.94 6.91
N VAL A 196 5.20 3.92 6.01
CA VAL A 196 6.17 3.87 4.92
C VAL A 196 7.52 4.31 5.48
N GLU A 197 8.54 3.50 5.27
CA GLU A 197 9.86 3.77 5.78
C GLU A 197 10.43 5.07 5.17
N GLY A 198 10.98 5.94 6.01
CA GLY A 198 11.45 7.26 5.60
C GLY A 198 10.39 8.37 5.66
N VAL A 199 9.09 8.03 5.81
CA VAL A 199 8.02 9.01 5.98
C VAL A 199 7.79 9.28 7.47
N GLY A 200 8.31 10.41 7.95
CA GLY A 200 8.03 10.90 9.32
C GLY A 200 6.71 11.67 9.42
N PRO A 201 6.21 11.97 10.65
CA PRO A 201 4.95 12.69 10.85
C PRO A 201 4.86 14.03 10.11
N LYS A 202 5.98 14.75 9.99
CA LYS A 202 6.04 16.04 9.27
C LYS A 202 6.00 15.90 7.75
N ILE A 203 6.47 14.78 7.22
CA ILE A 203 6.38 14.47 5.79
C ILE A 203 4.96 13.99 5.47
N ASN A 204 4.38 13.16 6.33
CA ASN A 204 2.99 12.75 6.23
C ASN A 204 2.04 13.95 6.13
N ASP A 205 2.15 14.89 7.07
CA ASP A 205 1.34 16.13 7.06
C ASP A 205 1.54 16.95 5.77
N LEU A 206 2.78 17.00 5.26
CA LEU A 206 3.16 17.74 4.05
C LEU A 206 2.60 17.09 2.78
N ILE A 207 2.65 15.76 2.66
CA ILE A 207 2.09 15.02 1.54
C ILE A 207 0.56 15.17 1.53
N HIS A 208 -0.08 15.13 2.70
CA HIS A 208 -1.52 15.38 2.82
C HIS A 208 -1.88 16.81 2.43
N ALA A 209 -1.05 17.80 2.75
CA ALA A 209 -1.26 19.18 2.32
C ALA A 209 -1.14 19.35 0.79
N ALA A 210 -0.57 18.37 0.08
CA ALA A 210 -0.51 18.30 -1.38
C ALA A 210 -1.63 17.44 -2.00
N ASP A 211 -2.75 17.26 -1.28
CA ASP A 211 -3.95 16.52 -1.72
C ASP A 211 -3.74 15.02 -2.00
N ILE A 212 -2.68 14.42 -1.45
CA ILE A 212 -2.43 12.98 -1.49
C ILE A 212 -2.80 12.40 -0.12
N HIS A 213 -3.92 11.66 -0.04
CA HIS A 213 -4.51 11.25 1.24
C HIS A 213 -4.60 9.73 1.46
N TYR A 214 -4.32 8.93 0.44
CA TYR A 214 -4.51 7.47 0.48
C TYR A 214 -3.28 6.75 -0.03
N TYR A 215 -3.02 5.54 0.47
CA TYR A 215 -1.89 4.74 -0.01
C TYR A 215 -1.95 4.50 -1.52
N ALA A 216 -3.15 4.28 -2.06
CA ALA A 216 -3.35 4.13 -3.50
C ALA A 216 -2.96 5.39 -4.29
N ALA A 217 -3.23 6.58 -3.75
CA ALA A 217 -2.84 7.84 -4.38
C ALA A 217 -1.31 8.02 -4.35
N LEU A 218 -0.69 7.79 -3.18
CA LEU A 218 0.76 7.86 -3.02
C LEU A 218 1.48 6.84 -3.91
N ALA A 219 0.92 5.63 -4.06
CA ALA A 219 1.44 4.57 -4.92
C ALA A 219 1.48 4.94 -6.41
N THR A 220 0.52 5.75 -6.86
CA THR A 220 0.47 6.24 -8.25
C THR A 220 1.23 7.55 -8.47
N THR A 221 1.68 8.19 -7.39
CA THR A 221 2.43 9.44 -7.48
C THR A 221 3.87 9.13 -7.84
N SER A 222 4.38 9.76 -8.90
CA SER A 222 5.79 9.59 -9.31
C SER A 222 6.75 10.11 -8.24
N VAL A 223 7.91 9.46 -8.10
CA VAL A 223 8.98 9.88 -7.18
C VAL A 223 9.36 11.35 -7.39
N ASP A 224 9.45 11.81 -8.63
CA ASP A 224 9.79 13.21 -8.97
C ASP A 224 8.75 14.21 -8.44
N ALA A 225 7.47 13.87 -8.49
CA ALA A 225 6.41 14.72 -7.95
C ALA A 225 6.48 14.79 -6.42
N ILE A 226 6.75 13.66 -5.75
CA ILE A 226 6.95 13.64 -4.29
C ILE A 226 8.18 14.47 -3.92
N GLN A 227 9.29 14.30 -4.66
CA GLN A 227 10.51 15.07 -4.45
C GLN A 227 10.25 16.57 -4.62
N LYS A 228 9.47 16.96 -5.63
CA LYS A 228 9.09 18.37 -5.82
C LYS A 228 8.33 18.93 -4.61
N ILE A 229 7.39 18.18 -4.04
CA ILE A 229 6.64 18.61 -2.84
C ILE A 229 7.61 18.80 -1.65
N LEU A 230 8.59 17.90 -1.48
CA LEU A 230 9.61 18.01 -0.43
C LEU A 230 10.51 19.24 -0.64
N ASP A 231 10.92 19.50 -1.89
CA ASP A 231 11.79 20.62 -2.24
C ASP A 231 11.08 21.97 -2.07
N ASP A 232 9.81 22.06 -2.50
CA ASP A 232 8.96 23.25 -2.35
C ASP A 232 8.74 23.60 -0.85
N ALA A 233 8.70 22.59 0.03
CA ALA A 233 8.57 22.77 1.47
C ALA A 233 9.88 23.20 2.16
N GLY A 234 11.01 23.13 1.45
CA GLY A 234 12.25 23.78 1.83
C GLY A 234 13.34 22.87 2.40
N PRO A 235 14.49 23.46 2.81
CA PRO A 235 15.73 22.72 3.07
C PRO A 235 15.69 21.65 4.16
N ARG A 236 14.67 21.69 5.02
CA ARG A 236 14.50 20.77 6.15
C ARG A 236 14.17 19.34 5.69
N TYR A 237 13.66 19.19 4.47
CA TYR A 237 13.25 17.90 3.90
C TYR A 237 14.27 17.29 2.94
N LYS A 238 15.42 17.93 2.71
CA LYS A 238 16.46 17.48 1.76
C LYS A 238 17.05 16.10 2.06
N LEU A 239 16.98 15.64 3.31
CA LEU A 239 17.47 14.33 3.71
C LEU A 239 16.46 13.21 3.43
N ALA A 240 15.20 13.55 3.17
CA ALA A 240 14.17 12.57 2.85
C ALA A 240 14.40 12.05 1.42
N LYS A 241 14.28 10.72 1.25
CA LYS A 241 14.48 10.04 -0.03
C LYS A 241 13.18 9.33 -0.43
N PRO A 242 12.41 9.87 -1.38
CA PRO A 242 11.11 9.30 -1.73
C PRO A 242 11.18 8.07 -2.66
N GLY A 243 12.38 7.59 -3.00
CA GLY A 243 12.57 6.57 -4.04
C GLY A 243 11.75 5.30 -3.86
N THR A 244 11.61 4.81 -2.62
CA THR A 244 10.86 3.58 -2.31
C THR A 244 9.43 3.84 -1.83
N TRP A 245 9.03 5.10 -1.62
CA TRP A 245 7.75 5.42 -0.99
C TRP A 245 6.54 5.00 -1.82
N PRO A 246 6.48 5.23 -3.15
CA PRO A 246 5.36 4.78 -3.96
C PRO A 246 5.18 3.25 -3.93
N ASP A 247 6.27 2.49 -3.98
CA ASP A 247 6.21 1.02 -3.98
C ASP A 247 5.76 0.47 -2.61
N GLN A 248 6.25 1.06 -1.52
CA GLN A 248 5.79 0.73 -0.17
C GLN A 248 4.30 1.06 0.01
N ALA A 249 3.87 2.24 -0.44
CA ALA A 249 2.47 2.63 -0.43
C ALA A 249 1.60 1.70 -1.28
N LYS A 250 2.12 1.20 -2.41
CA LYS A 250 1.43 0.24 -3.26
C LYS A 250 1.15 -1.07 -2.50
N MET A 251 2.14 -1.61 -1.80
CA MET A 251 1.93 -2.82 -1.00
C MET A 251 0.91 -2.61 0.13
N ALA A 252 0.94 -1.45 0.77
CA ALA A 252 -0.05 -1.07 1.78
C ALA A 252 -1.46 -0.98 1.17
N ALA A 253 -1.61 -0.33 0.01
CA ALA A 253 -2.88 -0.22 -0.70
C ALA A 253 -3.44 -1.58 -1.14
N GLU A 254 -2.56 -2.53 -1.46
CA GLU A 254 -2.89 -3.89 -1.88
C GLU A 254 -3.00 -4.87 -0.71
N ASN A 255 -2.96 -4.39 0.54
CA ASN A 255 -2.99 -5.21 1.76
C ASN A 255 -1.88 -6.27 1.87
N ARG A 256 -0.76 -6.06 1.18
CA ARG A 256 0.42 -6.94 1.20
C ARG A 256 1.32 -6.63 2.40
N TRP A 257 0.75 -6.67 3.60
CA TRP A 257 1.40 -6.25 4.84
C TRP A 257 2.63 -7.09 5.19
N ASP A 258 2.55 -8.42 5.06
CA ASP A 258 3.70 -9.30 5.34
C ASP A 258 4.87 -9.04 4.37
N ALA A 259 4.55 -8.77 3.09
CA ALA A 259 5.55 -8.43 2.07
C ALA A 259 6.19 -7.07 2.35
N LEU A 260 5.38 -6.07 2.74
CA LEU A 260 5.88 -4.76 3.16
C LEU A 260 6.81 -4.89 4.36
N LYS A 261 6.41 -5.66 5.38
CA LYS A 261 7.23 -5.86 6.58
C LYS A 261 8.56 -6.50 6.24
N LYS A 262 8.54 -7.58 5.46
CA LYS A 262 9.75 -8.27 5.02
C LYS A 262 10.68 -7.36 4.23
N TRP A 263 10.15 -6.58 3.29
CA TRP A 263 10.96 -5.64 2.51
C TRP A 263 11.58 -4.56 3.42
N GLN A 264 10.81 -3.99 4.36
CA GLN A 264 11.35 -3.03 5.33
C GLN A 264 12.40 -3.63 6.27
N ASP A 265 12.31 -4.91 6.62
CA ASP A 265 13.34 -5.57 7.44
C ASP A 265 14.62 -5.86 6.64
N GLU A 266 14.54 -5.94 5.31
CA GLU A 266 15.67 -6.10 4.39
C GLU A 266 16.29 -4.75 3.97
N LEU A 267 15.54 -3.65 4.09
CA LEU A 267 15.99 -2.28 3.82
C LEU A 267 16.81 -1.74 5.00
N ASP A 268 17.98 -1.15 4.72
CA ASP A 268 18.73 -0.37 5.71
C ASP A 268 18.33 1.11 5.57
N GLY A 269 17.26 1.52 6.26
CA GLY A 269 16.87 2.93 6.37
C GLY A 269 16.16 3.49 5.12
N GLY A 270 15.44 2.66 4.36
CA GLY A 270 14.58 3.08 3.25
C GLY A 270 15.30 3.43 1.95
N GLN A 271 16.53 2.93 1.74
CA GLN A 271 17.35 3.15 0.55
C GLN A 271 17.62 1.88 -0.26
#